data_AF-A0A1L3HE26-F1
#
_entry.id   AF-A0A1L3HE26-F1
#
_cell.length_a   1.000
_cell.length_b   1.000
_cell.length_c   1.000
_cell.angle_alpha   90.00
_cell.angle_beta   90.00
_cell.angle_gamma   90.00
#
_symmetry.space_group_name_H-M   'P 1'
#
loop_
_entity.id
_entity.type
_entity.pdbx_description
1 polymer ?
#
loop_
_entity_poly.entity_id
_entity_poly.type
_entity_poly.pdbx_seq_one_letter_code
_entity_poly.pdbx_strand_id
1 'polypeptide(L)'
;YGLMYVQPWASPIVQRQSGSSVVSEVSETLSWDTRDTRLNTSKGWLLRNTVSLGGLGGTQYYARTTVDGVIYQTLIEDFVASIGGSAGIIAPYNDTTLRLNNRFFIGGDTLRGFAVGGIGPRDANTTDALGGKYYYTGTAELSFPLGLPKEIGILGKAFVDKGGVGFL
;
A
#
# COMPACT_ATOMS: atom_id res chain seq x y z
N TYR A 1 -7.18 16.68 10.28
CA TYR A 1 -7.14 15.42 11.06
C TYR A 1 -5.85 15.36 11.87
N GLY A 2 -5.82 14.64 12.99
CA GLY A 2 -4.65 14.59 13.87
C GLY A 2 -4.81 13.52 14.95
N LEU A 3 -3.71 13.17 15.62
CA LEU A 3 -3.75 12.25 16.75
C LEU A 3 -4.30 13.02 17.97
N MET A 4 -5.54 12.70 18.35
CA MET A 4 -6.17 13.22 19.58
C MET A 4 -6.15 12.11 20.63
N TYR A 5 -5.94 12.47 21.90
CA TYR A 5 -5.87 11.51 23.01
C TYR A 5 -4.77 10.45 22.87
N VAL A 6 -3.55 10.90 22.58
CA VAL A 6 -2.35 10.04 22.61
C VAL A 6 -2.14 9.51 24.03
N GLN A 7 -2.03 8.19 24.17
CA GLN A 7 -1.86 7.56 25.48
C GLN A 7 -0.50 7.96 26.10
N PRO A 8 -0.43 8.15 27.43
CA PRO A 8 0.82 8.56 28.10
C PRO A 8 1.98 7.58 27.90
N TRP A 9 1.69 6.31 27.63
CA TRP A 9 2.68 5.25 27.39
C TRP A 9 2.97 5.00 25.90
N ALA A 10 2.43 5.81 24.98
CA ALA A 10 2.81 5.74 23.57
C ALA A 10 4.27 6.17 23.38
N SER A 11 4.91 5.73 22.29
CA SER A 11 6.29 6.11 21.98
C SER A 11 6.48 7.63 21.92
N PRO A 12 7.68 8.15 22.25
CA PRO A 12 7.97 9.58 22.15
C PRO A 12 7.72 10.15 20.73
N ILE A 13 7.88 9.32 19.69
CA ILE A 13 7.59 9.71 18.30
C ILE A 13 6.08 9.94 18.10
N VAL A 14 5.23 9.07 18.65
CA VAL A 14 3.77 9.22 18.59
C VAL A 14 3.32 10.41 19.43
N GLN A 15 3.87 10.59 20.64
CA GLN A 15 3.56 11.72 21.52
C GLN A 15 3.87 13.07 20.87
N ARG A 16 5.02 13.22 20.20
CA ARG A 16 5.41 14.45 19.50
C ARG A 16 4.51 14.82 18.33
N GLN A 17 3.64 13.91 17.90
CA GLN A 17 2.70 14.15 16.81
C GLN A 17 1.26 14.39 17.27
N SER A 18 1.04 14.42 18.58
CA SER A 18 -0.22 14.87 19.16
C SER A 18 -0.59 16.26 18.65
N GLY A 19 -1.89 16.47 18.42
CA GLY A 19 -2.43 17.73 17.94
C GLY A 19 -2.94 17.69 16.50
N SER A 20 -3.48 18.82 16.04
CA SER A 20 -4.16 18.92 14.76
C SER A 20 -3.20 19.20 13.61
N SER A 21 -3.53 18.68 12.43
CA SER A 21 -2.92 19.04 11.16
C SER A 21 -4.00 19.15 10.08
N VAL A 22 -3.79 20.08 9.15
CA VAL A 22 -4.56 20.18 7.91
C VAL A 22 -3.69 19.65 6.78
N VAL A 23 -4.25 18.73 5.99
CA VAL A 23 -3.62 18.26 4.75
C VAL A 23 -4.49 18.71 3.60
N SER A 24 -3.86 19.41 2.67
CA SER A 24 -4.41 19.80 1.38
C SER A 24 -3.54 19.14 0.33
N GLU A 25 -4.08 18.17 -0.41
CA GLU A 25 -3.35 17.35 -1.36
C GLU A 25 -4.03 17.41 -2.73
N VAL A 26 -3.23 17.52 -3.79
CA VAL A 26 -3.66 17.25 -5.16
C VAL A 26 -2.90 16.04 -5.67
N SER A 27 -3.62 15.14 -6.34
CA SER A 27 -3.09 13.89 -6.86
C SER A 27 -3.44 13.73 -8.33
N GLU A 28 -2.45 13.30 -9.11
CA GLU A 28 -2.60 12.87 -10.50
C GLU A 28 -2.42 11.36 -10.56
N THR A 29 -3.26 10.67 -11.34
CA THR A 29 -3.15 9.22 -11.55
C THR A 29 -3.17 8.89 -13.03
N LEU A 30 -2.10 8.29 -13.50
CA LEU A 30 -2.01 7.69 -14.83
C LEU A 30 -2.27 6.19 -14.71
N SER A 31 -3.23 5.68 -15.49
CA SER A 31 -3.60 4.26 -15.48
C SER A 31 -3.66 3.71 -16.89
N TRP A 32 -2.99 2.59 -17.10
CA TRP A 32 -3.09 1.80 -18.32
C TRP A 32 -3.56 0.39 -17.96
N ASP A 33 -4.78 0.07 -18.38
CA ASP A 33 -5.42 -1.22 -18.13
C ASP A 33 -5.71 -1.92 -19.46
N THR A 34 -5.15 -3.10 -19.65
CA THR A 34 -5.35 -3.98 -20.82
C THR A 34 -6.01 -5.29 -20.45
N ARG A 35 -6.45 -5.43 -19.19
CA ARG A 35 -7.07 -6.65 -18.68
C ARG A 35 -8.37 -6.92 -19.44
N ASP A 36 -8.61 -8.20 -19.71
CA ASP A 36 -9.84 -8.66 -20.35
C ASP A 36 -11.07 -8.38 -19.48
N THR A 37 -10.96 -8.60 -18.18
CA THR A 37 -12.00 -8.28 -17.19
C THR A 37 -11.36 -7.69 -15.93
N ARG A 38 -12.15 -6.92 -15.16
CA ARG A 38 -11.69 -6.35 -13.88
C ARG A 38 -11.74 -7.35 -12.72
N LEU A 39 -12.66 -8.30 -12.80
CA LEU A 39 -12.86 -9.39 -11.85
C LEU A 39 -12.55 -10.70 -12.56
N ASN A 40 -11.79 -11.59 -11.91
CA ASN A 40 -11.34 -12.85 -12.49
C ASN A 40 -10.63 -12.65 -13.85
N THR A 41 -9.68 -11.71 -13.89
CA THR A 41 -8.83 -11.44 -15.05
C THR A 41 -8.08 -12.70 -15.48
N SER A 42 -8.12 -13.03 -16.78
CA SER A 42 -7.39 -14.18 -17.33
C SER A 42 -6.10 -13.78 -18.06
N LYS A 43 -6.07 -12.57 -18.60
CA LYS A 43 -4.95 -12.07 -19.41
C LYS A 43 -4.85 -10.55 -19.40
N GLY A 44 -3.66 -10.07 -19.76
CA GLY A 44 -3.38 -8.64 -19.85
C GLY A 44 -2.77 -8.12 -18.56
N TRP A 45 -2.66 -6.80 -18.45
CA TRP A 45 -1.94 -6.15 -17.36
C TRP A 45 -2.56 -4.81 -17.00
N LEU A 46 -2.27 -4.37 -15.79
CA LEU A 46 -2.60 -3.06 -15.26
C LEU A 46 -1.32 -2.41 -14.73
N LEU A 47 -1.07 -1.17 -15.13
CA LEU A 47 -0.08 -0.30 -14.52
C LEU A 47 -0.78 0.98 -14.07
N ARG A 48 -0.56 1.38 -12.83
CA ARG A 48 -1.05 2.62 -12.27
C ARG A 48 0.09 3.36 -11.61
N ASN A 49 0.25 4.63 -11.94
CA ASN A 49 1.14 5.54 -11.25
C ASN A 49 0.31 6.69 -10.68
N THR A 50 0.57 7.02 -9.42
CA THR A 50 -0.06 8.16 -8.74
C THR A 50 1.03 9.05 -8.18
N VAL A 51 0.94 10.35 -8.48
CA VAL A 51 1.80 11.39 -7.92
C VAL A 51 0.91 12.34 -7.13
N SER A 52 1.28 12.60 -5.88
CA SER A 52 0.53 13.47 -4.95
C SER A 52 1.44 14.56 -4.41
N LEU A 53 0.92 15.78 -4.37
CA LEU A 53 1.58 16.93 -3.74
C LEU A 53 0.69 17.48 -2.63
N GLY A 54 1.14 17.32 -1.38
CA GLY A 54 0.52 17.87 -0.19
C GLY A 54 1.15 19.23 0.17
N GLY A 55 0.33 20.24 0.48
CA GLY A 55 0.80 21.55 0.91
C GLY A 55 0.06 22.75 0.32
N LEU A 56 -1.01 22.54 -0.46
CA LEU A 56 -1.77 23.59 -1.15
C LEU A 56 -2.74 24.33 -0.21
N GLY A 57 -2.20 24.98 0.82
CA GLY A 57 -2.97 25.67 1.87
C GLY A 57 -3.16 24.84 3.16
N GLY A 58 -2.44 23.73 3.28
CA GLY A 58 -2.40 22.90 4.49
C GLY A 58 -1.16 23.16 5.34
N THR A 59 -1.06 22.43 6.44
CA THR A 59 0.08 22.46 7.39
C THR A 59 1.10 21.35 7.16
N GLN A 60 0.91 20.52 6.14
CA GLN A 60 1.74 19.36 5.83
C GLN A 60 2.23 19.48 4.39
N TYR A 61 3.53 19.32 4.20
CA TYR A 61 4.20 19.52 2.91
C TYR A 61 4.95 18.25 2.53
N TYR A 62 4.50 17.56 1.49
CA TYR A 62 5.17 16.36 0.99
C TYR A 62 4.88 16.12 -0.49
N ALA A 63 5.81 15.46 -1.17
CA ALA A 63 5.58 14.81 -2.45
C ALA A 63 5.53 13.30 -2.23
N ARG A 64 4.53 12.64 -2.81
CA ARG A 64 4.35 11.18 -2.74
C ARG A 64 4.22 10.64 -4.17
N THR A 65 4.89 9.54 -4.44
CA THR A 65 4.69 8.76 -5.67
C THR A 65 4.42 7.32 -5.30
N THR A 66 3.38 6.73 -5.89
CA THR A 66 3.09 5.29 -5.79
C THR A 66 2.96 4.69 -7.18
N VAL A 67 3.39 3.44 -7.32
CA VAL A 67 3.25 2.64 -8.53
C VAL A 67 2.64 1.31 -8.14
N ASP A 68 1.61 0.88 -8.86
CA ASP A 68 1.00 -0.43 -8.76
C ASP A 68 1.05 -1.11 -10.13
N GLY A 69 1.42 -2.38 -10.16
CA GLY A 69 1.50 -3.16 -11.38
C GLY A 69 1.03 -4.58 -11.18
N VAL A 70 0.34 -5.15 -12.16
CA VAL A 70 0.01 -6.58 -12.20
C VAL A 70 -0.11 -7.07 -13.64
N ILE A 71 0.41 -8.26 -13.90
CA ILE A 71 0.27 -8.99 -15.16
C ILE A 71 -0.42 -10.32 -14.90
N TYR A 72 -1.32 -10.71 -15.80
CA TYR A 72 -2.06 -11.96 -15.80
C TYR A 72 -1.78 -12.75 -17.08
N GLN A 73 -1.62 -14.06 -16.93
CA GLN A 73 -1.39 -14.97 -18.03
C GLN A 73 -2.09 -16.31 -17.75
N THR A 74 -3.01 -16.72 -18.63
CA THR A 74 -3.51 -18.09 -18.67
C THR A 74 -2.37 -19.05 -19.00
N LEU A 75 -2.17 -20.05 -18.14
CA LEU A 75 -1.18 -21.11 -18.35
C LEU A 75 -1.80 -22.28 -19.13
N ILE A 76 -2.93 -22.78 -18.65
CA ILE A 76 -3.69 -23.89 -19.24
C ILE A 76 -5.15 -23.77 -18.80
N GLU A 77 -6.09 -23.88 -19.74
CA GLU A 77 -7.54 -23.79 -19.45
C GLU A 77 -7.89 -22.57 -18.56
N ASP A 78 -8.39 -22.81 -17.35
CA ASP A 78 -8.79 -21.80 -16.37
C ASP A 78 -7.70 -21.53 -15.31
N PHE A 79 -6.50 -22.08 -15.47
CA PHE A 79 -5.35 -21.77 -14.61
C PHE A 79 -4.70 -20.46 -15.05
N VAL A 80 -4.72 -19.47 -14.17
CA VAL A 80 -4.18 -18.13 -14.44
C VAL A 80 -3.08 -17.81 -13.44
N ALA A 81 -1.87 -17.59 -13.95
CA ALA A 81 -0.79 -17.03 -13.15
C ALA A 81 -0.86 -15.51 -13.18
N SER A 82 -0.54 -14.87 -12.05
CA SER A 82 -0.32 -13.43 -11.99
C SER A 82 0.91 -13.08 -11.17
N ILE A 83 1.57 -12.02 -11.60
CA ILE A 83 2.66 -11.39 -10.86
C ILE A 83 2.28 -9.92 -10.71
N GLY A 84 2.31 -9.42 -9.48
CA GLY A 84 1.98 -8.04 -9.20
C GLY A 84 2.80 -7.48 -8.06
N GLY A 85 2.69 -6.17 -7.87
CA GLY A 85 3.37 -5.48 -6.80
C GLY A 85 3.02 -4.00 -6.74
N SER A 86 3.36 -3.41 -5.61
CA SER A 86 3.19 -1.99 -5.36
C SER A 86 4.46 -1.43 -4.77
N ALA A 87 4.78 -0.18 -5.06
CA ALA A 87 5.87 0.54 -4.42
C ALA A 87 5.47 1.99 -4.20
N GLY A 88 6.07 2.63 -3.20
CA GLY A 88 5.83 4.04 -2.96
C GLY A 88 6.95 4.70 -2.21
N ILE A 89 7.12 5.99 -2.46
CA ILE A 89 8.02 6.88 -1.75
C ILE A 89 7.28 8.17 -1.39
N ILE A 90 7.57 8.71 -0.21
CA ILE A 90 7.07 9.99 0.25
C ILE A 90 8.22 10.79 0.88
N ALA A 91 8.38 12.03 0.42
CA ALA A 91 9.41 12.94 0.90
C ALA A 91 8.75 14.24 1.37
N PRO A 92 9.03 14.71 2.60
CA PRO A 92 8.62 16.03 3.01
C PRO A 92 9.42 17.10 2.25
N TYR A 93 8.85 18.29 2.11
CA TYR A 93 9.56 19.47 1.59
C TYR A 93 9.25 20.69 2.48
N ASN A 94 9.79 21.86 2.14
CA ASN A 94 9.58 23.12 2.87
C ASN A 94 10.04 23.03 4.34
N ASP A 95 11.20 22.39 4.58
CA ASP A 95 11.80 22.17 5.91
C ASP A 95 10.87 21.53 6.96
N THR A 96 9.87 20.78 6.50
CA THR A 96 8.92 20.10 7.37
C THR A 96 9.31 18.66 7.66
N THR A 97 8.73 18.10 8.72
CA THR A 97 8.89 16.69 9.05
C THR A 97 7.64 15.91 8.65
N LEU A 98 7.86 14.71 8.09
CA LEU A 98 6.75 13.84 7.71
C LEU A 98 6.10 13.24 8.97
N ARG A 99 4.85 13.63 9.22
CA ARG A 99 4.01 13.04 10.26
C ARG A 99 3.68 11.57 9.98
N LEU A 100 3.50 10.80 11.04
CA LEU A 100 3.20 9.37 11.11
C LEU A 100 1.92 9.04 10.34
N ASN A 101 0.89 9.87 10.46
CA ASN A 101 -0.36 9.75 9.70
C ASN A 101 -0.18 9.79 8.18
N ASN A 102 0.92 10.38 7.68
CA ASN A 102 1.23 10.46 6.25
C ASN A 102 2.21 9.37 5.78
N ARG A 103 2.77 8.57 6.70
CA ARG A 103 3.70 7.48 6.40
C ARG A 103 2.98 6.26 5.84
N PHE A 104 3.73 5.41 5.16
CA PHE A 104 3.23 4.13 4.69
C PHE A 104 3.20 3.10 5.82
N PHE A 105 2.11 2.36 5.87
CA PHE A 105 1.94 1.14 6.67
C PHE A 105 1.48 0.05 5.72
N ILE A 106 2.14 -1.10 5.76
CA ILE A 106 1.80 -2.26 4.93
C ILE A 106 1.37 -3.43 5.82
N GLY A 107 0.66 -4.39 5.22
CA GLY A 107 -0.09 -5.45 5.89
C GLY A 107 -1.56 -5.45 5.50
N GLY A 108 -2.32 -6.47 5.94
CA GLY A 108 -3.68 -6.72 5.49
C GLY A 108 -3.71 -7.03 3.99
N ASP A 109 -4.52 -6.29 3.24
CA ASP A 109 -4.68 -6.50 1.79
C ASP A 109 -3.43 -6.15 0.98
N THR A 110 -2.54 -5.31 1.52
CA THR A 110 -1.28 -4.94 0.84
C THR A 110 -0.18 -5.98 0.99
N LEU A 111 -0.26 -6.81 2.03
CA LEU A 111 0.67 -7.92 2.28
C LEU A 111 0.00 -8.95 3.17
N ARG A 112 -0.48 -10.04 2.55
CA ARG A 112 -1.29 -11.05 3.26
C ARG A 112 -0.45 -11.79 4.30
N GLY A 113 -1.10 -12.19 5.39
CA GLY A 113 -0.46 -12.87 6.52
C GLY A 113 0.11 -11.92 7.59
N PHE A 114 0.07 -10.60 7.38
CA PHE A 114 0.51 -9.60 8.35
C PHE A 114 -0.63 -8.66 8.72
N ALA A 115 -0.72 -8.24 9.99
CA ALA A 115 -1.60 -7.16 10.40
C ALA A 115 -1.16 -5.84 9.73
N VAL A 116 -2.07 -4.86 9.57
CA VAL A 116 -1.70 -3.52 9.10
C VAL A 116 -0.71 -2.89 10.08
N GLY A 117 0.47 -2.48 9.59
CA GLY A 117 1.56 -2.03 10.46
C GLY A 117 2.22 -3.16 11.27
N GLY A 118 1.97 -4.41 10.89
CA GLY A 118 2.57 -5.61 11.48
C GLY A 118 4.06 -5.72 11.19
N ILE A 119 4.50 -5.18 10.05
CA ILE A 119 5.91 -5.13 9.63
C ILE A 119 6.41 -3.69 9.49
N GLY A 120 7.72 -3.51 9.66
CA GLY A 120 8.38 -2.21 9.51
C GLY A 120 9.09 -1.71 10.78
N PRO A 121 9.61 -0.48 10.73
CA PRO A 121 10.27 0.14 11.87
C PRO A 121 9.34 0.26 13.07
N ARG A 122 9.85 -0.09 14.24
CA ARG A 122 9.14 -0.01 15.52
C ARG A 122 9.92 0.82 16.53
N ASP A 123 9.19 1.46 17.44
CA ASP A 123 9.82 2.03 18.63
C ASP A 123 10.38 0.90 19.50
N ALA A 124 11.63 1.03 19.94
CA ALA A 124 12.31 -0.03 20.68
C ALA A 124 11.71 -0.29 22.07
N ASN A 125 11.08 0.72 22.67
CA ASN A 125 10.58 0.64 24.04
C ASN A 125 9.09 0.28 24.08
N THR A 126 8.28 0.83 23.17
CA THR A 126 6.83 0.62 23.18
C THR A 126 6.36 -0.38 22.14
N THR A 127 7.23 -0.78 21.21
CA THR A 127 6.93 -1.63 20.04
C THR A 127 5.92 -1.02 19.05
N ASP A 128 5.58 0.27 19.20
CA ASP A 128 4.66 0.97 18.30
C ASP A 128 5.16 0.92 16.85
N ALA A 129 4.25 0.65 15.91
CA ALA A 129 4.57 0.71 14.48
C ALA A 129 4.77 2.18 14.05
N LEU A 130 5.93 2.47 13.45
CA LEU A 130 6.31 3.83 13.06
C LEU A 130 6.07 4.13 11.58
N GLY A 131 5.66 3.13 10.81
CA GLY A 131 5.53 3.21 9.35
C GLY A 131 6.86 3.54 8.65
N GLY A 132 6.78 3.91 7.38
CA GLY A 132 7.96 4.28 6.58
C GLY A 132 7.72 5.41 5.59
N LYS A 133 8.83 5.95 5.07
CA LYS A 133 8.87 6.91 3.95
C LYS A 133 8.89 6.20 2.60
N TYR A 134 9.24 4.92 2.55
CA TYR A 134 9.11 4.11 1.35
C TYR A 134 8.56 2.74 1.71
N TYR A 135 7.95 2.09 0.73
CA TYR A 135 7.56 0.69 0.82
C TYR A 135 7.64 0.00 -0.54
N TYR A 136 7.66 -1.32 -0.51
CA TYR A 136 7.40 -2.16 -1.67
C TYR A 136 6.68 -3.44 -1.24
N THR A 137 5.84 -3.98 -2.13
CA THR A 137 5.18 -5.27 -2.00
C THR A 137 5.20 -5.97 -3.36
N GLY A 138 5.18 -7.29 -3.34
CA GLY A 138 5.15 -8.14 -4.52
C GLY A 138 4.41 -9.43 -4.20
N THR A 139 3.66 -9.93 -5.18
CA THR A 139 2.89 -11.17 -5.11
C THR A 139 3.12 -11.98 -6.38
N ALA A 140 3.30 -13.27 -6.22
CA ALA A 140 3.10 -14.26 -7.27
C ALA A 140 1.88 -15.12 -6.88
N GLU A 141 0.88 -15.20 -7.75
CA GLU A 141 -0.38 -15.87 -7.46
C GLU A 141 -0.79 -16.79 -8.61
N LEU A 142 -1.34 -17.97 -8.28
CA LEU A 142 -1.98 -18.90 -9.19
C LEU A 142 -3.46 -19.01 -8.82
N SER A 143 -4.32 -18.63 -9.75
CA SER A 143 -5.77 -18.86 -9.68
C SER A 143 -6.13 -20.13 -10.43
N PHE A 144 -7.01 -20.96 -9.86
CA PHE A 144 -7.40 -22.26 -10.42
C PHE A 144 -8.87 -22.58 -10.16
N PRO A 145 -9.51 -23.40 -11.03
CA PRO A 145 -10.91 -23.81 -10.85
C PRO A 145 -11.07 -24.76 -9.66
N LEU A 146 -12.21 -24.67 -8.97
CA LEU A 146 -12.55 -25.55 -7.83
C LEU A 146 -13.53 -26.67 -8.21
N GLY A 147 -13.79 -26.88 -9.51
CA GLY A 147 -14.81 -27.81 -10.00
C GLY A 147 -16.26 -27.32 -9.81
N LEU A 148 -16.44 -26.05 -9.43
CA LEU A 148 -17.75 -25.38 -9.36
C LEU A 148 -18.16 -24.84 -10.74
N PRO A 149 -19.48 -24.68 -11.01
CA PRO A 149 -19.96 -23.99 -12.21
C PRO A 149 -19.35 -22.58 -12.34
N LYS A 150 -18.92 -22.21 -13.55
CA LYS A 150 -18.19 -20.96 -13.81
C LYS A 150 -19.02 -19.71 -13.49
N GLU A 151 -20.34 -19.83 -13.55
CA GLU A 151 -21.31 -18.77 -13.28
C GLU A 151 -21.26 -18.30 -11.82
N ILE A 152 -20.75 -19.14 -10.91
CA ILE A 152 -20.58 -18.79 -9.50
C ILE A 152 -19.38 -17.84 -9.31
N GLY A 153 -18.42 -17.84 -10.23
CA GLY A 153 -17.29 -16.90 -10.23
C GLY A 153 -16.29 -17.07 -9.07
N ILE A 154 -16.32 -18.20 -8.36
CA ILE A 154 -15.41 -18.51 -7.25
C ILE A 154 -14.22 -19.35 -7.77
N LEU A 155 -13.01 -18.92 -7.44
CA LEU A 155 -11.75 -19.57 -7.81
C LEU A 155 -10.90 -19.84 -6.57
N GLY A 156 -10.11 -20.90 -6.62
CA GLY A 156 -9.05 -21.15 -5.67
C GLY A 156 -7.83 -20.28 -5.98
N LYS A 157 -7.07 -19.88 -4.95
CA LYS A 157 -5.86 -19.08 -5.09
C LYS A 157 -4.74 -19.63 -4.22
N ALA A 158 -3.57 -19.83 -4.82
CA ALA A 158 -2.32 -20.10 -4.12
C ALA A 158 -1.35 -18.95 -4.41
N PHE A 159 -0.64 -18.45 -3.41
CA PHE A 159 0.17 -17.25 -3.57
C PHE A 159 1.41 -17.23 -2.68
N VAL A 160 2.37 -16.40 -3.07
CA VAL A 160 3.54 -16.02 -2.28
C VAL A 160 3.66 -14.50 -2.31
N ASP A 161 3.68 -13.90 -1.13
CA ASP A 161 3.77 -12.46 -0.94
C ASP A 161 5.12 -12.09 -0.28
N LYS A 162 5.69 -10.94 -0.69
CA LYS A 162 6.90 -10.36 -0.09
C LYS A 162 6.76 -8.84 -0.05
N GLY A 163 7.24 -8.20 1.01
CA GLY A 163 7.24 -6.74 1.10
C GLY A 163 8.14 -6.20 2.19
N GLY A 164 8.30 -4.88 2.20
CA GLY A 164 9.09 -4.14 3.16
C GLY A 164 8.70 -2.67 3.20
N VAL A 165 8.95 -2.03 4.34
CA VAL A 165 8.67 -0.61 4.60
C VAL A 165 9.77 -0.04 5.48
N GLY A 166 10.21 1.20 5.24
CA GLY A 166 11.36 1.76 5.95
C GLY A 166 11.56 3.25 5.78
N PHE A 167 12.68 3.75 6.31
CA PHE A 167 13.16 5.11 6.17
C PHE A 167 14.41 5.09 5.28
N LEU A 168 14.45 5.91 4.22
CA LEU A 168 15.69 6.23 3.51
C LEU A 168 16.51 7.21 4.36
#